data_AF-A0A1Q3BFM3-F1
#
_entry.id   AF-A0A1Q3BFM3-F1
#
_cell.length_a   1.000
_cell.length_b   1.000
_cell.length_c   1.000
_cell.angle_alpha   90.00
_cell.angle_beta   90.00
_cell.angle_gamma   90.00
#
_symmetry.space_group_name_H-M   'P 1'
#
loop_
_entity.id
_entity.type
_entity.pdbx_description
1 polymer ?
#
loop_
_entity_poly.entity_id
_entity_poly.type
_entity_poly.pdbx_seq_one_letter_code
_entity_poly.pdbx_strand_id
1 'polypeptide(L)'
;ISMQCYWCNIFVLPMSTIKECERVLRTFLWGGRGRGKVKWADVCKPFLEGGLGIRDLKTWNKALLLKQLWSVLTEESIWAKWCHAYLLHNSNLWTATSHGHLSWSWRQILRLRPLAKEHLIYKCGNDEQFSLWFDPWLHGDSVHALYGHRVIFEAGLSKHARVKDVIWEGE
;
A
#
# COMPACT_ATOMS: atom_id res chain seq x y z
N ILE A 1 -6.47 2.01 19.63
CA ILE A 1 -6.96 1.66 18.27
C ILE A 1 -8.28 0.93 18.44
N SER A 2 -9.33 1.36 17.75
CA SER A 2 -10.62 0.67 17.83
C SER A 2 -10.56 -0.69 17.12
N MET A 3 -11.37 -1.66 17.58
CA MET A 3 -11.34 -3.05 17.10
C MET A 3 -11.43 -3.14 15.57
N GLN A 4 -12.32 -2.36 14.95
CA GLN A 4 -12.47 -2.32 13.49
C GLN A 4 -11.18 -1.88 12.77
N CYS A 5 -10.48 -0.88 13.30
CA CYS A 5 -9.24 -0.38 12.71
C CYS A 5 -8.11 -1.39 12.84
N TYR A 6 -8.06 -2.13 13.95
CA TYR A 6 -7.08 -3.20 14.15
C TYR A 6 -7.24 -4.30 13.09
N TRP A 7 -8.46 -4.85 12.94
CA TRP A 7 -8.71 -5.91 11.96
C TRP A 7 -8.51 -5.45 10.51
N CYS A 8 -8.98 -4.24 10.18
CA CYS A 8 -8.79 -3.67 8.85
C CYS A 8 -7.32 -3.35 8.52
N ASN A 9 -6.46 -3.20 9.53
CA ASN A 9 -5.04 -2.91 9.32
C ASN A 9 -4.24 -4.19 9.04
N ILE A 10 -4.61 -5.30 9.69
CA ILE A 10 -3.83 -6.55 9.62
C ILE A 10 -4.28 -7.46 8.48
N PHE A 11 -5.57 -7.46 8.14
CA PHE A 11 -6.14 -8.41 7.19
C PHE A 11 -6.86 -7.71 6.05
N VAL A 12 -6.81 -8.31 4.86
CA VAL A 12 -7.87 -8.05 3.86
C VAL A 12 -9.15 -8.67 4.39
N LEU A 13 -10.16 -7.84 4.62
CA LEU A 13 -11.44 -8.35 5.11
C LEU A 13 -12.17 -9.07 3.96
N PRO A 14 -12.70 -10.29 4.19
CA PRO A 14 -13.54 -10.96 3.21
C PRO A 14 -14.74 -10.09 2.83
N MET A 15 -15.11 -10.10 1.56
CA MET A 15 -16.25 -9.32 1.08
C MET A 15 -17.57 -9.71 1.77
N SER A 16 -17.72 -10.97 2.19
CA SER A 16 -18.86 -11.42 3.01
C SER A 16 -18.91 -10.71 4.36
N THR A 17 -17.78 -10.63 5.06
CA THR A 17 -17.64 -9.93 6.35
C THR A 17 -17.94 -8.44 6.19
N ILE A 18 -17.38 -7.80 5.17
CA ILE A 18 -17.66 -6.38 4.88
C ILE A 18 -19.17 -6.17 4.66
N LYS A 19 -19.80 -6.99 3.82
CA LYS A 19 -21.24 -6.92 3.54
C LYS A 19 -22.08 -7.11 4.80
N GLU A 20 -21.67 -7.99 5.69
CA GLU A 20 -22.37 -8.25 6.95
C GLU A 20 -22.24 -7.07 7.92
N CYS A 21 -21.05 -6.49 8.06
CA CYS A 21 -20.85 -5.26 8.82
C CYS A 21 -21.71 -4.11 8.25
N GLU A 22 -21.69 -3.91 6.93
CA GLU A 22 -22.54 -2.90 6.27
C GLU A 22 -24.03 -3.18 6.47
N ARG A 23 -24.45 -4.44 6.48
CA ARG A 23 -25.84 -4.83 6.76
C ARG A 23 -26.24 -4.39 8.16
N VAL A 24 -25.41 -4.63 9.18
CA VAL A 24 -25.67 -4.18 10.56
C VAL A 24 -25.73 -2.66 10.64
N LEU A 25 -24.79 -1.95 10.01
CA LEU A 25 -24.77 -0.48 9.97
C LEU A 25 -26.01 0.10 9.28
N ARG A 26 -26.43 -0.48 8.15
CA ARG A 26 -27.66 -0.09 7.43
C ARG A 26 -28.91 -0.33 8.27
N THR A 27 -28.98 -1.50 8.92
CA THR A 27 -30.08 -1.87 9.81
C THR A 27 -30.21 -0.85 10.94
N PHE A 28 -29.08 -0.47 11.55
CA PHE A 28 -29.03 0.56 12.58
C PHE A 28 -29.49 1.93 12.05
N LEU A 29 -28.91 2.38 10.93
CA LEU A 29 -29.19 3.71 10.36
C LEU A 29 -30.67 3.88 9.95
N TRP A 30 -31.31 2.81 9.45
CA TRP A 30 -32.68 2.85 8.93
C TRP A 30 -33.71 2.22 9.86
N GLY A 31 -33.40 1.98 11.14
CA GLY A 31 -34.38 1.53 12.12
C GLY A 31 -34.90 0.10 11.92
N GLY A 32 -34.11 -0.78 11.29
CA GLY A 32 -34.31 -2.22 11.34
C GLY A 32 -35.30 -2.86 10.36
N ARG A 33 -36.23 -2.10 9.78
CA ARG A 33 -37.27 -2.65 8.89
C ARG A 33 -37.44 -1.81 7.62
N GLY A 34 -36.86 -2.29 6.52
CA GLY A 34 -37.05 -1.71 5.19
C GLY A 34 -35.79 -1.70 4.33
N ARG A 35 -35.95 -1.46 3.03
CA ARG A 35 -34.81 -1.10 2.16
C ARG A 35 -34.43 0.35 2.47
N GLY A 36 -33.15 0.61 2.73
CA GLY A 36 -32.65 1.96 2.92
C GLY A 36 -33.04 2.84 1.73
N LYS A 37 -33.49 4.08 1.99
CA LYS A 37 -33.96 5.01 0.96
C LYS A 37 -32.82 5.58 0.10
N VAL A 38 -31.58 5.46 0.58
CA VAL A 38 -30.37 5.97 -0.07
C VAL A 38 -29.40 4.82 -0.27
N LYS A 39 -28.72 4.78 -1.43
CA LYS A 39 -27.68 3.79 -1.69
C LYS A 39 -26.54 3.98 -0.69
N TRP A 40 -26.00 2.87 -0.18
CA TRP A 40 -24.93 2.92 0.82
C TRP A 40 -23.68 3.67 0.34
N ALA A 41 -23.35 3.56 -0.95
CA ALA A 41 -22.25 4.30 -1.54
C ALA A 41 -22.42 5.82 -1.40
N ASP A 42 -23.65 6.34 -1.51
CA ASP A 42 -23.94 7.76 -1.34
C ASP A 42 -23.92 8.17 0.13
N VAL A 43 -24.36 7.29 1.04
CA VAL A 43 -24.25 7.49 2.49
C VAL A 43 -22.77 7.60 2.92
N CYS A 44 -21.88 6.82 2.29
CA CYS A 44 -20.47 6.79 2.63
C CYS A 44 -19.65 7.96 2.10
N LYS A 45 -20.24 8.83 1.28
CA LYS A 45 -19.54 10.04 0.79
C LYS A 45 -19.23 11.01 1.93
N PRO A 46 -18.20 11.87 1.78
CA PRO A 46 -17.96 12.97 2.69
C PRO A 46 -19.19 13.87 2.88
N PHE A 47 -19.27 14.55 4.02
CA PHE A 47 -20.34 15.52 4.29
C PHE A 47 -20.41 16.62 3.22
N LEU A 48 -19.25 17.06 2.71
CA LEU A 48 -19.16 18.07 1.66
C LEU A 48 -19.76 17.61 0.32
N GLU A 49 -19.84 16.29 0.10
CA GLU A 49 -20.44 15.67 -1.09
C GLU A 49 -21.89 15.22 -0.84
N GLY A 50 -22.51 15.66 0.27
CA GLY A 50 -23.89 15.33 0.63
C GLY A 50 -24.08 13.93 1.25
N GLY A 51 -23.00 13.25 1.62
CA GLY A 51 -23.05 11.99 2.37
C GLY A 51 -23.06 12.19 3.88
N LEU A 52 -23.02 11.08 4.63
CA LEU A 52 -22.97 11.09 6.10
C LEU A 52 -21.53 10.93 6.65
N GLY A 53 -20.51 10.92 5.79
CA GLY A 53 -19.11 10.76 6.21
C GLY A 53 -18.78 9.39 6.81
N ILE A 54 -19.66 8.39 6.65
CA ILE A 54 -19.42 7.02 7.12
C ILE A 54 -18.38 6.38 6.22
N ARG A 55 -17.27 5.93 6.78
CA ARG A 55 -16.20 5.31 5.98
C ARG A 55 -16.67 4.02 5.33
N ASP A 56 -16.56 3.94 4.02
CA ASP A 56 -16.72 2.70 3.28
C ASP A 56 -15.68 1.66 3.74
N LEU A 57 -16.13 0.54 4.29
CA LEU A 57 -15.25 -0.45 4.93
C LEU A 57 -14.25 -1.04 3.94
N LYS A 58 -14.68 -1.25 2.69
CA LYS A 58 -13.82 -1.80 1.63
C LYS A 58 -12.68 -0.84 1.30
N THR A 59 -12.99 0.43 1.09
CA THR A 59 -12.02 1.48 0.80
C THR A 59 -11.11 1.72 2.01
N TRP A 60 -11.68 1.75 3.22
CA TRP A 60 -10.93 1.92 4.46
C TRP A 60 -9.94 0.79 4.72
N ASN A 61 -10.34 -0.46 4.50
CA ASN A 61 -9.46 -1.61 4.61
C ASN A 61 -8.29 -1.53 3.62
N LYS A 62 -8.56 -1.20 2.35
CA LYS A 62 -7.50 -1.00 1.36
C LYS A 62 -6.53 0.13 1.76
N ALA A 63 -7.06 1.26 2.21
CA ALA A 63 -6.24 2.40 2.64
C ALA A 63 -5.33 2.06 3.82
N LEU A 64 -5.83 1.29 4.81
CA LEU A 64 -5.02 0.85 5.94
C LEU A 64 -3.94 -0.15 5.55
N LEU A 65 -4.21 -1.03 4.59
CA LEU A 65 -3.21 -1.96 4.06
C LEU A 65 -2.15 -1.23 3.22
N LEU A 66 -2.54 -0.21 2.44
CA LEU A 66 -1.59 0.68 1.77
C LEU A 66 -0.71 1.43 2.78
N LYS A 67 -1.28 1.86 3.92
CA LYS A 67 -0.49 2.44 5.02
C LYS A 67 0.50 1.43 5.61
N GLN A 68 0.16 0.15 5.71
CA GLN A 68 1.12 -0.88 6.12
C GLN A 68 2.24 -1.05 5.09
N LEU A 69 1.91 -1.11 3.80
CA LEU A 69 2.91 -1.14 2.73
C LEU A 69 3.85 0.07 2.80
N TRP A 70 3.30 1.27 3.03
CA TRP A 70 4.08 2.48 3.23
C TRP A 70 5.02 2.37 4.43
N SER A 71 4.55 1.84 5.57
CA SER A 71 5.42 1.64 6.73
C SER A 71 6.58 0.69 6.43
N VAL A 72 6.39 -0.32 5.57
CA VAL A 72 7.48 -1.17 5.09
C VAL A 72 8.45 -0.39 4.21
N LEU A 73 7.94 0.44 3.29
CA LEU A 73 8.77 1.27 2.42
C LEU A 73 9.66 2.25 3.20
N THR A 74 9.13 2.87 4.25
CA THR A 74 9.87 3.88 5.03
C THR A 74 10.61 3.32 6.24
N GLU A 75 10.48 2.02 6.54
CA GLU A 75 11.10 1.33 7.68
C GLU A 75 10.82 1.99 9.05
N GLU A 76 9.72 2.74 9.16
CA GLU A 76 9.41 3.53 10.36
C GLU A 76 9.05 2.69 11.59
N SER A 77 8.50 1.49 11.38
CA SER A 77 8.00 0.64 12.48
C SER A 77 8.89 -0.56 12.76
N ILE A 78 8.85 -1.07 14.00
CA ILE A 78 9.53 -2.32 14.38
C ILE A 78 9.03 -3.48 13.50
N TRP A 79 7.73 -3.51 13.21
CA TRP A 79 7.15 -4.50 12.31
C TRP A 79 7.71 -4.39 10.89
N ALA A 80 7.87 -3.17 10.36
CA ALA A 80 8.49 -2.96 9.05
C ALA A 80 9.94 -3.47 9.02
N LYS A 81 10.75 -3.14 10.04
CA LYS A 81 12.13 -3.65 10.17
C LYS A 81 12.18 -5.18 10.24
N TRP A 82 11.23 -5.79 10.96
CA TRP A 82 11.07 -7.24 10.99
C TRP A 82 10.70 -7.81 9.62
N CYS A 83 9.80 -7.17 8.87
CA CYS A 83 9.49 -7.56 7.49
C CYS A 83 10.72 -7.50 6.58
N HIS A 84 11.57 -6.49 6.71
CA HIS A 84 12.82 -6.41 5.96
C HIS A 84 13.76 -7.57 6.29
N ALA A 85 13.95 -7.86 7.58
CA ALA A 85 14.84 -8.93 8.04
C ALA A 85 14.35 -10.34 7.65
N TYR A 86 13.05 -10.61 7.80
CA TYR A 86 12.49 -11.96 7.72
C TYR A 86 11.61 -12.26 6.51
N LEU A 87 11.00 -11.25 5.88
CA LEU A 87 10.13 -11.46 4.71
C LEU A 87 10.79 -11.03 3.40
N LEU A 88 11.60 -9.97 3.43
CA LEU A 88 12.30 -9.46 2.25
C LEU A 88 13.71 -10.01 2.12
N HIS A 89 14.39 -10.38 3.21
CA HIS A 89 15.76 -10.93 3.16
C HIS A 89 16.73 -10.10 2.29
N ASN A 90 16.75 -8.78 2.48
CA ASN A 90 17.52 -7.81 1.68
C ASN A 90 17.10 -7.66 0.20
N SER A 91 15.95 -8.20 -0.19
CA SER A 91 15.34 -7.87 -1.48
C SER A 91 14.58 -6.55 -1.41
N ASN A 92 14.51 -5.84 -2.54
CA ASN A 92 13.72 -4.63 -2.62
C ASN A 92 12.22 -4.98 -2.61
N LEU A 93 11.40 -4.15 -1.93
CA LEU A 93 9.98 -4.41 -1.79
C LEU A 93 9.28 -4.61 -3.13
N TRP A 94 9.66 -3.89 -4.19
CA TRP A 94 8.98 -3.95 -5.49
C TRP A 94 9.29 -5.22 -6.26
N THR A 95 10.48 -5.77 -6.09
CA THR A 95 10.96 -6.98 -6.78
C THR A 95 10.74 -8.27 -5.99
N ALA A 96 10.43 -8.17 -4.69
CA ALA A 96 10.23 -9.34 -3.85
C ALA A 96 9.11 -10.25 -4.41
N THR A 97 9.35 -11.56 -4.43
CA THR A 97 8.39 -12.52 -5.02
C THR A 97 7.09 -12.58 -4.21
N SER A 98 5.96 -12.75 -4.89
CA SER A 98 4.64 -12.95 -4.26
C SER A 98 4.26 -14.44 -4.13
N HIS A 99 5.17 -15.35 -4.49
CA HIS A 99 4.95 -16.78 -4.59
C HIS A 99 5.73 -17.53 -3.50
N GLY A 100 5.32 -18.77 -3.21
CA GLY A 100 5.95 -19.61 -2.18
C GLY A 100 5.29 -19.53 -0.80
N HIS A 101 6.06 -19.89 0.22
CA HIS A 101 5.61 -20.08 1.62
C HIS A 101 5.43 -18.74 2.37
N LEU A 102 4.73 -17.78 1.77
CA LEU A 102 4.41 -16.49 2.37
C LEU A 102 3.08 -16.54 3.12
N SER A 103 2.97 -15.80 4.22
CA SER A 103 1.69 -15.63 4.91
C SER A 103 0.66 -14.99 3.96
N TRP A 104 -0.61 -15.37 4.13
CA TRP A 104 -1.67 -14.84 3.27
C TRP A 104 -1.76 -13.31 3.35
N SER A 105 -1.66 -12.75 4.55
CA SER A 105 -1.67 -11.30 4.78
C SER A 105 -0.52 -10.59 4.05
N TRP A 106 0.70 -11.16 4.09
CA TRP A 106 1.83 -10.59 3.38
C TRP A 106 1.60 -10.58 1.87
N ARG A 107 1.11 -11.69 1.30
CA ARG A 107 0.77 -11.72 -0.14
C ARG A 107 -0.23 -10.65 -0.53
N GLN A 108 -1.22 -10.36 0.33
CA GLN A 108 -2.17 -9.29 0.05
C GLN A 108 -1.52 -7.90 0.06
N ILE A 109 -0.60 -7.64 1.01
CA ILE A 109 0.18 -6.40 1.04
C ILE A 109 0.98 -6.27 -0.26
N LEU A 110 1.67 -7.33 -0.70
CA LEU A 110 2.44 -7.31 -1.96
C LEU A 110 1.55 -7.08 -3.19
N ARG A 111 0.30 -7.57 -3.20
CA ARG A 111 -0.66 -7.33 -4.29
C ARG A 111 -1.10 -5.87 -4.40
N LEU A 112 -0.92 -5.07 -3.36
CA LEU A 112 -1.25 -3.64 -3.39
C LEU A 112 -0.14 -2.78 -4.01
N ARG A 113 1.02 -3.35 -4.36
CA ARG A 113 2.12 -2.60 -5.00
C ARG A 113 1.69 -1.79 -6.24
N PRO A 114 0.92 -2.33 -7.21
CA PRO A 114 0.53 -1.54 -8.39
C PRO A 114 -0.29 -0.31 -8.00
N LEU A 115 -1.25 -0.49 -7.09
CA LEU A 115 -2.06 0.62 -6.57
C LEU A 115 -1.21 1.62 -5.77
N ALA A 116 -0.19 1.15 -5.06
CA ALA A 116 0.71 2.05 -4.35
C ALA A 116 1.53 2.88 -5.33
N LYS A 117 2.06 2.30 -6.41
CA LYS A 117 2.82 3.04 -7.44
C LYS A 117 2.04 4.24 -7.98
N GLU A 118 0.73 4.10 -8.19
CA GLU A 118 -0.14 5.18 -8.68
C GLU A 118 -0.26 6.38 -7.71
N HIS A 119 0.07 6.18 -6.44
CA HIS A 119 -0.09 7.18 -5.38
C HIS A 119 1.22 7.58 -4.70
N LEU A 120 2.35 7.04 -5.14
CA LEU A 120 3.66 7.34 -4.58
C LEU A 120 4.34 8.46 -5.37
N ILE A 121 4.88 9.42 -4.64
CA ILE A 121 5.71 10.49 -5.18
C ILE A 121 7.09 10.32 -4.57
N TYR A 122 8.09 10.11 -5.42
CA TYR A 122 9.49 10.08 -5.03
C TYR A 122 10.06 11.47 -5.21
N LYS A 123 10.62 12.03 -4.14
CA LYS A 123 11.30 13.32 -4.15
C LYS A 123 12.78 13.06 -3.95
N CYS A 124 13.57 13.29 -5.01
CA CYS A 124 15.03 13.24 -5.02
C CYS A 124 15.60 14.27 -4.00
N GLY A 125 16.58 13.89 -3.19
CA GLY A 125 17.18 14.78 -2.19
C GLY A 125 18.25 14.13 -1.31
N ASN A 126 18.84 14.94 -0.43
CA ASN A 126 19.79 14.45 0.56
C ASN A 126 19.09 13.63 1.65
N ASP A 127 19.73 12.55 2.10
CA ASP A 127 19.26 11.50 3.05
C ASP A 127 18.43 10.33 2.48
N GLU A 128 18.46 10.12 1.17
CA GLU A 128 17.72 9.01 0.56
C GLU A 128 18.28 7.62 0.81
N GLN A 129 17.34 6.68 0.94
CA GLN A 129 17.60 5.26 1.15
C GLN A 129 17.04 4.37 0.02
N PHE A 130 16.30 4.94 -0.95
CA PHE A 130 15.72 4.15 -2.03
C PHE A 130 16.72 3.83 -3.15
N SER A 131 16.55 2.65 -3.74
CA SER A 131 17.39 2.02 -4.75
C SER A 131 17.25 2.70 -6.10
N LEU A 132 18.38 2.95 -6.75
CA LEU A 132 18.44 3.44 -8.12
C LEU A 132 17.74 2.50 -9.11
N TRP A 133 17.90 1.20 -8.92
CA TRP A 133 17.49 0.20 -9.92
C TRP A 133 16.08 -0.31 -9.73
N PHE A 134 15.65 -0.49 -8.47
CA PHE A 134 14.49 -1.31 -8.15
C PHE A 134 13.29 -0.52 -7.65
N ASP A 135 13.49 0.69 -7.11
CA ASP A 135 12.38 1.54 -6.68
C ASP A 135 11.74 2.29 -7.86
N PRO A 136 10.41 2.50 -7.85
CA PRO A 136 9.66 3.11 -8.93
C PRO A 136 9.73 4.65 -8.94
N TRP A 137 10.93 5.20 -8.85
CA TRP A 137 11.15 6.66 -8.81
C TRP A 137 11.14 7.30 -10.20
N LEU A 138 11.35 6.51 -11.27
CA LEU A 138 11.40 7.00 -12.65
C LEU A 138 10.02 6.85 -13.32
N HIS A 139 9.24 7.94 -13.35
CA HIS A 139 7.89 7.96 -13.93
C HIS A 139 6.93 6.90 -13.37
N GLY A 140 7.10 6.51 -12.10
CA GLY A 140 6.27 5.48 -11.45
C GLY A 140 6.71 4.04 -11.74
N ASP A 141 7.83 3.85 -12.45
CA ASP A 141 8.47 2.56 -12.67
C ASP A 141 9.95 2.58 -12.30
N SER A 142 10.52 1.38 -12.15
CA SER A 142 11.92 1.23 -11.79
C SER A 142 12.80 1.14 -13.04
N VAL A 143 14.05 1.59 -12.94
CA VAL A 143 15.00 1.52 -14.07
C VAL A 143 15.16 0.08 -14.55
N HIS A 144 15.19 -0.88 -13.64
CA HIS A 144 15.22 -2.31 -13.98
C HIS A 144 13.95 -2.77 -14.73
N ALA A 145 12.77 -2.24 -14.39
CA ALA A 145 11.53 -2.59 -15.09
C ALA A 145 11.48 -2.00 -16.51
N LEU A 146 12.00 -0.78 -16.70
CA LEU A 146 11.97 -0.08 -18.00
C LEU A 146 13.05 -0.57 -18.98
N TYR A 147 14.28 -0.75 -18.49
CA TYR A 147 15.45 -1.04 -19.35
C TYR A 147 15.99 -2.47 -19.18
N GLY A 148 15.41 -3.25 -18.25
CA GLY A 148 15.82 -4.62 -17.98
C GLY A 148 17.13 -4.73 -17.19
N HIS A 149 17.58 -5.96 -16.96
CA HIS A 149 18.73 -6.24 -16.09
C HIS A 149 20.07 -5.75 -16.67
N ARG A 150 20.21 -5.62 -18.00
CA ARG A 150 21.49 -5.25 -18.65
C ARG A 150 21.97 -3.86 -18.26
N VAL A 151 21.05 -2.93 -18.05
CA VAL A 151 21.35 -1.54 -17.68
C VAL A 151 22.21 -1.43 -16.40
N ILE A 152 22.03 -2.37 -15.46
CA ILE A 152 22.81 -2.40 -14.20
C ILE A 152 24.28 -2.72 -14.47
N PHE A 153 24.54 -3.65 -15.40
CA PHE A 153 25.92 -4.01 -15.78
C PHE A 153 26.57 -2.95 -16.67
N GLU A 154 25.81 -2.40 -17.62
CA GLU A 154 26.29 -1.40 -18.57
C GLU A 154 26.63 -0.07 -17.88
N ALA A 155 25.90 0.30 -16.84
CA ALA A 155 26.17 1.51 -16.07
C ALA A 155 27.47 1.45 -15.23
N GLY A 156 28.04 0.26 -15.01
CA GLY A 156 29.25 0.09 -14.19
C GLY A 156 29.08 0.42 -12.70
N LEU A 157 27.84 0.58 -12.24
CA LEU A 157 27.49 0.94 -10.86
C LEU A 157 27.15 -0.30 -10.03
N SER A 158 27.20 -0.15 -8.71
CA SER A 158 26.78 -1.21 -7.79
C SER A 158 25.29 -1.56 -7.97
N LYS A 159 24.94 -2.84 -7.85
CA LYS A 159 23.53 -3.29 -7.77
C LYS A 159 22.78 -2.69 -6.57
N HIS A 160 23.52 -2.19 -5.58
CA HIS A 160 22.99 -1.54 -4.38
C HIS A 160 23.09 0.00 -4.46
N ALA A 161 23.43 0.56 -5.63
CA ALA A 161 23.49 2.00 -5.83
C ALA A 161 22.14 2.66 -5.48
N ARG A 162 22.22 3.83 -4.86
CA ARG A 162 21.07 4.66 -4.48
C ARG A 162 20.95 5.83 -5.44
N VAL A 163 19.75 6.39 -5.50
CA VAL A 163 19.47 7.54 -6.37
C VAL A 163 20.38 8.73 -6.04
N LYS A 164 20.52 9.06 -4.75
CA LYS A 164 21.45 10.10 -4.27
C LYS A 164 22.92 9.93 -4.66
N ASP A 165 23.36 8.70 -4.99
CA ASP A 165 24.76 8.45 -5.36
C ASP A 165 25.03 8.87 -6.81
N VAL A 166 23.97 9.07 -7.61
CA VAL A 166 24.05 9.34 -9.06
C VAL A 166 23.40 10.67 -9.42
N ILE A 167 22.27 11.00 -8.79
CA ILE A 167 21.53 12.23 -9.00
C ILE A 167 21.75 13.11 -7.77
N TRP A 168 22.58 14.13 -7.94
CA TRP A 168 22.75 15.20 -6.96
C TRP A 168 21.85 16.35 -7.39
N GLU A 169 20.99 16.87 -6.51
CA GLU A 169 20.31 18.12 -6.81
C GLU A 169 21.35 19.25 -6.91
N GLY A 170 21.62 19.66 -8.15
CA GLY A 170 22.61 20.65 -8.52
C GLY A 170 22.57 20.94 -10.02
N GLU A 171 21.36 21.27 -10.50
CA GLU A 171 20.92 21.89 -11.78
C GLU A 171 19.71 21.18 -12.41
#